data_AF-A0A9W9HSA3-F1
#
_entry.id   AF-A0A9W9HSA3-F1
#
_cell.length_a   1.000
_cell.length_b   1.000
_cell.length_c   1.000
_cell.angle_alpha   90.00
_cell.angle_beta   90.00
_cell.angle_gamma   90.00
#
_symmetry.space_group_name_H-M   'P 1'
#
loop_
_entity.id
_entity.type
_entity.pdbx_description
1 polymer ?
#
loop_
_entity_poly.entity_id
_entity_poly.type
_entity_poly.pdbx_seq_one_letter_code
_entity_poly.pdbx_strand_id
1 'polypeptide(L)'
;MPGAAQTPILDHIVILVSHTVLSGISQHIEGQFTLAPGGNHADGLTTNKLILLSDGVYLEFIAFFDHVDPERRRKHRWGNQKEGTIIDWAFTLPSESDFGAIQQRLADAKLRLSYTDPIPGVARNQMAPSWSGQSARPRMSLAAQ
;
A
#
# COMPACT_ATOMS: atom_id res chain seq x y z
N MET A 1 -29.22 -16.48 5.97
CA MET A 1 -27.93 -16.64 6.65
C MET A 1 -27.03 -15.52 6.18
N PRO A 2 -26.53 -14.61 7.05
CA PRO A 2 -25.43 -13.73 6.63
C PRO A 2 -24.29 -14.64 6.17
N GLY A 3 -23.83 -14.45 4.93
CA GLY A 3 -22.73 -15.23 4.36
C GLY A 3 -21.52 -15.13 5.27
N ALA A 4 -20.79 -16.24 5.45
CA ALA A 4 -19.54 -16.21 6.21
C ALA A 4 -18.63 -15.14 5.58
N ALA A 5 -18.27 -14.12 6.35
CA ALA A 5 -17.45 -13.04 5.80
C ALA A 5 -16.12 -13.61 5.33
N GLN A 6 -15.76 -13.27 4.10
CA GLN A 6 -14.60 -13.86 3.44
C GLN A 6 -13.32 -13.50 4.18
N THR A 7 -12.36 -14.41 4.17
CA THR A 7 -11.04 -14.17 4.78
C THR A 7 -10.35 -13.03 4.01
N PRO A 8 -9.85 -11.99 4.70
CA PRO A 8 -9.03 -10.97 4.05
C PRO A 8 -7.82 -11.59 3.34
N ILE A 9 -7.49 -11.08 2.17
CA ILE A 9 -6.38 -11.56 1.34
C ILE A 9 -5.25 -10.54 1.44
N LEU A 10 -4.00 -10.98 1.63
CA LEU A 10 -2.86 -10.06 1.62
C LEU A 10 -2.83 -9.33 0.27
N ASP A 11 -2.73 -8.00 0.32
CA ASP A 11 -2.72 -7.15 -0.87
C ASP A 11 -1.30 -6.69 -1.17
N HIS A 12 -0.64 -6.07 -0.19
CA HIS A 12 0.74 -5.63 -0.35
C HIS A 12 1.49 -5.49 0.96
N ILE A 13 2.82 -5.44 0.84
CA ILE A 13 3.77 -5.16 1.92
C ILE A 13 4.53 -3.88 1.57
N VAL A 14 4.61 -2.94 2.52
CA VAL A 14 5.28 -1.65 2.33
C VAL A 14 6.68 -1.70 2.95
N ILE A 15 7.69 -1.40 2.13
CA ILE A 15 9.10 -1.36 2.51
C ILE A 15 9.61 0.06 2.35
N LEU A 16 10.05 0.67 3.44
CA LEU A 16 10.66 2.00 3.42
C LEU A 16 12.12 1.88 2.97
N VAL A 17 12.50 2.63 1.95
CA VAL A 17 13.88 2.75 1.47
C VAL A 17 14.28 4.21 1.31
N SER A 18 15.58 4.48 1.10
CA SER A 18 16.03 5.82 0.76
C SER A 18 15.57 6.22 -0.64
N HIS A 19 15.45 7.52 -0.89
CA HIS A 19 15.06 8.04 -2.21
C HIS A 19 16.04 7.62 -3.31
N THR A 20 17.33 7.57 -2.98
CA THR A 20 18.39 7.09 -3.88
C THR A 20 18.20 5.62 -4.26
N VAL A 21 17.93 4.75 -3.28
CA VAL A 21 17.66 3.33 -3.52
C VAL A 21 16.43 3.16 -4.41
N LEU A 22 15.33 3.86 -4.09
CA LEU A 22 14.10 3.78 -4.88
C LEU A 22 14.30 4.25 -6.34
N SER A 23 15.06 5.32 -6.53
CA SER A 23 15.37 5.85 -7.86
C SER A 23 16.14 4.84 -8.70
N GLY A 24 17.17 4.21 -8.11
CA GLY A 24 18.02 3.22 -8.78
C GLY A 24 17.43 1.81 -8.87
N ILE A 25 16.37 1.49 -8.12
CA ILE A 25 15.92 0.09 -7.93
C ILE A 25 15.71 -0.65 -9.25
N SER A 26 15.14 -0.01 -10.26
CA SER A 26 14.89 -0.59 -11.58
C SER A 26 16.17 -1.16 -12.20
N GLN A 27 17.29 -0.45 -12.11
CA GLN A 27 18.57 -0.90 -12.67
C GLN A 27 19.10 -2.18 -12.01
N HIS A 28 18.68 -2.47 -10.78
CA HIS A 28 19.15 -3.63 -10.02
C HIS A 28 18.29 -4.88 -10.23
N ILE A 29 17.00 -4.70 -10.54
CA ILE A 29 16.01 -5.80 -10.50
C ILE A 29 15.23 -5.98 -11.79
N GLU A 30 15.40 -5.09 -12.77
CA GLU A 30 14.82 -5.24 -14.10
C GLU A 30 15.27 -6.55 -14.74
N GLY A 31 14.32 -7.27 -15.35
CA GLY A 31 14.53 -8.62 -15.89
C GLY A 31 14.46 -9.76 -14.87
N GLN A 32 14.50 -9.47 -13.56
CA GLN A 32 14.31 -10.48 -12.50
C GLN A 32 12.90 -10.44 -11.92
N PHE A 33 12.27 -9.26 -11.93
CA PHE A 33 10.94 -9.04 -11.39
C PHE A 33 10.07 -8.20 -12.33
N THR A 34 8.76 -8.37 -12.20
CA THR A 34 7.77 -7.53 -12.89
C THR A 34 7.61 -6.22 -12.13
N LEU A 35 8.02 -5.11 -12.74
CA LEU A 35 7.85 -3.78 -12.17
C LEU A 35 6.61 -3.10 -12.72
N ALA A 36 5.85 -2.45 -11.84
CA ALA A 36 4.83 -1.50 -12.24
C ALA A 36 5.28 -0.07 -11.92
N PRO A 37 4.92 0.92 -12.75
CA PRO A 37 5.17 2.31 -12.42
C PRO A 37 4.46 2.65 -11.10
N GLY A 38 5.18 3.32 -10.22
CA GLY A 38 4.58 3.93 -9.04
C GLY A 38 4.08 5.34 -9.32
N GLY A 39 3.97 6.14 -8.27
CA GLY A 39 3.51 7.52 -8.33
C GLY A 39 3.88 8.30 -7.08
N ASN A 40 3.45 9.55 -7.06
CA ASN A 40 3.66 10.44 -5.93
C ASN A 40 2.40 10.47 -5.07
N HIS A 41 2.57 10.34 -3.76
CA HIS A 41 1.45 10.46 -2.84
C HIS A 41 0.93 11.90 -2.78
N ALA A 42 -0.36 12.03 -2.47
CA ALA A 42 -1.06 13.30 -2.58
C ALA A 42 -0.49 14.38 -1.64
N ASP A 43 0.13 13.99 -0.53
CA ASP A 43 0.80 14.88 0.41
C ASP A 43 2.12 15.49 -0.11
N GLY A 44 2.62 14.96 -1.24
CA GLY A 44 3.87 15.37 -1.86
C GLY A 44 5.12 15.00 -1.06
N LEU A 45 5.00 14.11 -0.05
CA LEU A 45 6.13 13.74 0.80
C LEU A 45 6.83 12.48 0.32
N THR A 46 6.06 11.55 -0.27
CA THR A 46 6.56 10.22 -0.62
C THR A 46 6.24 9.84 -2.06
N THR A 47 7.08 8.97 -2.60
CA THR A 47 6.91 8.34 -3.92
C THR A 47 7.19 6.85 -3.79
N ASN A 48 6.64 6.05 -4.70
CA ASN A 48 6.76 4.60 -4.65
C ASN A 48 7.18 3.98 -5.99
N LYS A 49 7.53 2.70 -5.93
CA LYS A 49 7.62 1.76 -7.06
C LYS A 49 7.10 0.41 -6.60
N LEU A 50 6.50 -0.34 -7.52
CA LEU A 50 5.83 -1.59 -7.20
C LEU A 50 6.54 -2.76 -7.85
N ILE A 51 6.75 -3.83 -7.09
CA ILE A 51 7.11 -5.15 -7.60
C ILE A 51 5.88 -6.05 -7.55
N LEU A 52 5.43 -6.54 -8.70
CA LEU A 52 4.27 -7.42 -8.80
C LEU A 52 4.68 -8.88 -8.63
N LEU A 53 4.00 -9.60 -7.74
CA LEU A 53 4.14 -11.03 -7.56
C LEU A 53 3.09 -11.79 -8.39
N SER A 54 3.35 -13.07 -8.66
CA SER A 54 2.52 -13.89 -9.55
C SER A 54 1.11 -14.17 -9.01
N ASP A 55 0.90 -14.06 -7.71
CA ASP A 55 -0.39 -14.27 -7.04
C ASP A 55 -1.23 -13.00 -6.92
N GLY A 56 -0.72 -11.87 -7.44
CA GLY A 56 -1.38 -10.56 -7.39
C GLY A 56 -1.01 -9.71 -6.18
N VAL A 57 -0.26 -10.25 -5.20
CA VAL A 57 0.35 -9.45 -4.14
C VAL A 57 1.43 -8.56 -4.73
N TYR A 58 1.67 -7.38 -4.15
CA TYR A 58 2.81 -6.55 -4.55
C TYR A 58 3.67 -6.08 -3.37
N LEU A 59 4.94 -5.84 -3.64
CA LEU A 59 5.82 -5.11 -2.74
C LEU A 59 5.80 -3.64 -3.12
N GLU A 60 5.42 -2.78 -2.20
CA GLU A 60 5.48 -1.33 -2.35
C GLU A 60 6.76 -0.82 -1.73
N PHE A 61 7.73 -0.47 -2.59
CA PHE A 61 8.89 0.28 -2.14
C PHE A 61 8.51 1.75 -2.09
N ILE A 62 8.64 2.36 -0.94
CA ILE A 62 8.33 3.77 -0.73
C ILE A 62 9.56 4.51 -0.22
N ALA A 63 9.70 5.76 -0.63
CA ALA A 63 10.70 6.67 -0.11
C ALA A 63 10.12 8.07 0.10
N PHE A 64 10.63 8.77 1.12
CA PHE A 64 10.49 10.22 1.20
C PHE A 64 11.40 10.88 0.15
N PHE A 65 10.96 11.96 -0.48
CA PHE A 65 11.88 12.72 -1.35
C PHE A 65 13.00 13.37 -0.53
N ASP A 66 14.19 13.51 -1.14
CA ASP A 66 15.35 14.15 -0.49
C ASP A 66 15.10 15.62 -0.08
N HIS A 67 14.16 16.29 -0.75
CA HIS A 67 13.82 17.69 -0.48
C HIS A 67 12.72 17.88 0.58
N VAL A 68 12.24 16.79 1.21
CA VAL A 68 11.25 16.90 2.27
C VAL A 68 11.87 17.53 3.50
N ASP A 69 11.23 18.57 4.02
CA ASP A 69 11.58 19.18 5.30
C ASP A 69 11.59 18.14 6.44
N PRO A 70 12.66 18.05 7.26
CA PRO A 70 12.77 17.04 8.31
C PRO A 70 11.61 17.04 9.31
N GLU A 71 11.08 18.22 9.68
CA GLU A 71 9.95 18.31 10.61
C GLU A 71 8.64 17.86 9.95
N ARG A 72 8.44 18.13 8.66
CA ARG A 72 7.32 17.56 7.88
C ARG A 72 7.44 16.04 7.78
N ARG A 73 8.63 15.49 7.49
CA ARG A 73 8.88 14.05 7.51
C ARG A 73 8.52 13.47 8.87
N ARG A 74 9.04 14.03 9.97
CA ARG A 74 8.83 13.55 11.35
C ARG A 74 7.35 13.46 11.74
N LYS A 75 6.51 14.33 11.20
CA LYS A 75 5.05 14.36 11.43
C LYS A 75 4.27 13.34 10.59
N HIS A 76 4.86 12.77 9.55
CA HIS A 76 4.24 11.72 8.74
C HIS A 76 4.17 10.40 9.51
N ARG A 77 3.15 9.56 9.26
CA ARG A 77 2.94 8.28 9.99
C ARG A 77 4.14 7.33 9.90
N TRP A 78 4.87 7.37 8.78
CA TRP A 78 6.11 6.60 8.56
C TRP A 78 7.39 7.40 8.78
N GLY A 79 7.30 8.65 9.21
CA GLY A 79 8.40 9.61 9.25
C GLY A 79 9.60 9.19 10.09
N ASN A 80 9.34 8.48 11.18
CA ASN A 80 10.32 8.04 12.16
C ASN A 80 10.70 6.55 12.00
N GLN A 81 10.18 5.89 10.96
CA GLN A 81 10.51 4.49 10.70
C GLN A 81 11.92 4.36 10.12
N LYS A 82 12.55 3.23 10.37
CA LYS A 82 13.89 2.92 9.87
C LYS A 82 13.82 2.58 8.38
N GLU A 83 14.75 3.12 7.58
CA GLU A 83 14.91 2.70 6.19
C GLU A 83 15.49 1.28 6.11
N GLY A 84 15.09 0.53 5.08
CA GLY A 84 15.43 -0.88 4.88
C GLY A 84 14.57 -1.86 5.70
N THR A 85 13.40 -1.44 6.20
CA THR A 85 12.49 -2.31 6.95
C THR A 85 11.09 -2.34 6.35
N ILE A 86 10.33 -3.40 6.65
CA ILE A 86 8.89 -3.44 6.44
C ILE A 86 8.25 -2.47 7.43
N ILE A 87 7.44 -1.55 6.94
CA ILE A 87 6.82 -0.48 7.74
C ILE A 87 5.30 -0.52 7.78
N ASP A 88 4.68 -1.27 6.86
CA ASP A 88 3.22 -1.45 6.79
C ASP A 88 2.87 -2.66 5.91
N TRP A 89 1.61 -3.08 5.95
CA TRP A 89 1.01 -4.07 5.03
C TRP A 89 -0.49 -3.88 4.96
N ALA A 90 -1.11 -4.27 3.84
CA ALA A 90 -2.55 -4.17 3.68
C ALA A 90 -3.17 -5.50 3.29
N PHE A 91 -4.44 -5.65 3.66
CA PHE A 91 -5.31 -6.73 3.20
C PHE A 91 -6.44 -6.15 2.36
N THR A 92 -6.83 -6.86 1.31
CA THR A 92 -8.01 -6.56 0.52
C THR A 92 -9.15 -7.49 0.90
N LEU A 93 -10.38 -6.96 0.83
CA LEU A 93 -11.59 -7.75 0.95
C LEU A 93 -12.18 -7.96 -0.44
N PRO A 94 -12.79 -9.13 -0.73
CA PRO A 94 -13.48 -9.33 -2.00
C PRO A 94 -14.65 -8.36 -2.22
N SER A 95 -15.26 -7.86 -1.14
CA SER A 95 -16.30 -6.84 -1.14
C SER A 95 -16.15 -5.90 0.07
N GLU A 96 -16.35 -4.60 -0.13
CA GLU A 96 -16.41 -3.62 0.96
C GLU A 96 -17.51 -3.95 1.98
N SER A 97 -18.62 -4.56 1.52
CA SER A 97 -19.71 -5.01 2.40
C SER A 97 -19.26 -6.00 3.46
N ASP A 98 -18.14 -6.69 3.25
CA ASP A 98 -17.61 -7.68 4.18
C ASP A 98 -16.86 -7.02 5.36
N PHE A 99 -16.55 -5.72 5.28
CA PHE A 99 -15.79 -5.00 6.31
C PHE A 99 -16.52 -4.94 7.65
N GLY A 100 -17.85 -4.74 7.63
CA GLY A 100 -18.65 -4.71 8.86
C GLY A 100 -18.57 -6.01 9.66
N ALA A 101 -18.41 -7.14 8.98
CA ALA A 101 -18.23 -8.43 9.66
C ALA A 101 -16.83 -8.58 10.29
N ILE A 102 -15.80 -7.93 9.74
CA ILE A 102 -14.48 -7.85 10.39
C ILE A 102 -14.55 -6.99 11.64
N GLN A 103 -15.23 -5.84 11.58
CA GLN A 103 -15.48 -4.99 12.75
C GLN A 103 -16.22 -5.77 13.85
N GLN A 104 -17.26 -6.53 13.48
CA GLN A 104 -18.02 -7.34 14.44
C GLN A 104 -17.14 -8.42 15.10
N ARG A 105 -16.31 -9.13 14.34
CA ARG A 105 -15.38 -10.15 14.89
C ARG A 105 -14.41 -9.55 15.92
N LEU A 106 -13.92 -8.34 15.69
CA LEU A 106 -13.05 -7.63 16.65
C LEU A 106 -13.81 -7.23 17.92
N ALA A 107 -15.03 -6.72 17.77
CA ALA A 107 -15.90 -6.40 18.91
C ALA A 107 -16.20 -7.65 19.75
N ASP A 108 -16.52 -8.77 19.09
CA ASP A 108 -16.82 -10.06 19.73
C ASP A 108 -15.59 -10.67 20.44
N ALA A 109 -14.39 -10.43 19.90
CA ALA A 109 -13.12 -10.85 20.50
C ALA A 109 -12.82 -10.10 21.82
N LYS A 110 -13.61 -9.09 22.19
CA LYS A 110 -13.45 -8.27 23.41
C LYS A 110 -12.05 -7.69 23.58
N LEU A 111 -11.37 -7.44 22.45
CA LEU A 111 -10.10 -6.75 22.44
C LEU A 111 -10.35 -5.25 22.64
N ARG A 112 -9.42 -4.54 23.27
CA ARG A 112 -9.46 -3.06 23.36
C ARG A 112 -8.98 -2.42 22.04
N LEU A 113 -9.41 -2.99 20.91
CA LEU A 113 -9.03 -2.60 19.57
C LEU A 113 -10.30 -2.51 18.72
N SER A 114 -10.42 -1.43 17.95
CA SER A 114 -11.52 -1.20 17.04
C SER A 114 -10.98 -0.63 15.73
N TYR A 115 -11.51 -1.10 14.60
CA TYR A 115 -11.31 -0.40 13.34
C TYR A 115 -12.26 0.80 13.25
N THR A 116 -11.73 1.92 12.78
CA THR A 116 -12.54 3.03 12.27
C THR A 116 -13.15 2.64 10.93
N ASP A 117 -14.07 3.48 10.44
CA ASP A 117 -14.63 3.31 9.10
C ASP A 117 -13.52 3.37 8.03
N PRO A 118 -13.69 2.69 6.90
CA PRO A 118 -12.80 2.79 5.74
C PRO A 118 -12.54 4.23 5.31
N ILE A 119 -11.28 4.54 5.02
CA ILE A 119 -10.89 5.85 4.49
C ILE A 119 -10.36 5.66 3.06
N PRO A 120 -10.93 6.35 2.05
CA PRO A 120 -10.47 6.23 0.67
C PRO A 120 -8.99 6.62 0.50
N GLY A 121 -8.21 5.79 -0.18
CA GLY A 121 -6.83 6.11 -0.57
C GLY A 121 -6.76 7.01 -1.82
N VAL A 122 -5.75 7.88 -1.90
CA VAL A 122 -5.49 8.74 -3.08
C VAL A 122 -4.00 8.74 -3.46
N ALA A 123 -3.68 8.29 -4.69
CA ALA A 123 -2.37 8.45 -5.32
C ALA A 123 -2.49 9.36 -6.55
N ARG A 124 -1.54 10.29 -6.76
CA ARG A 124 -1.51 11.12 -7.97
C ARG A 124 -0.65 10.43 -9.03
N ASN A 125 -1.29 9.85 -10.04
CA ASN A 125 -0.61 9.35 -11.23
C ASN A 125 -0.15 10.53 -12.11
N GLN A 126 1.15 10.63 -12.39
CA GLN A 126 1.59 11.26 -13.64
C GLN A 126 1.34 10.23 -14.75
N MET A 127 0.58 10.61 -15.77
CA MET A 127 -0.04 9.73 -16.76
C MET A 127 0.89 8.61 -17.29
N ALA A 128 0.45 7.36 -17.22
CA ALA A 128 0.92 6.28 -18.07
C ALA A 128 -0.16 5.97 -19.13
N PRO A 129 0.22 5.76 -20.41
CA PRO A 129 -0.73 5.62 -21.52
C PRO A 129 -1.59 4.37 -21.35
N SER A 130 -2.79 4.41 -21.92
CA SER A 130 -3.81 3.37 -21.86
C SER A 130 -3.27 1.98 -22.19
N TRP A 131 -3.24 1.10 -21.19
CA TRP A 131 -2.96 -0.33 -21.38
C TRP A 131 -4.22 -1.03 -21.89
N SER A 132 -4.25 -1.36 -23.18
CA SER A 132 -5.22 -2.27 -23.77
C SER A 132 -4.65 -3.70 -23.72
N GLY A 133 -4.85 -4.36 -22.59
CA GLY A 133 -4.43 -5.75 -22.37
C GLY A 133 -4.82 -6.20 -20.97
N GLN A 134 -5.62 -7.27 -20.89
CA GLN A 134 -6.12 -7.98 -19.70
C GLN A 134 -5.81 -7.33 -18.34
N SER A 135 -6.74 -6.45 -17.96
CA SER A 135 -7.15 -6.05 -16.60
C SER A 135 -6.27 -6.52 -15.42
N ALA A 136 -5.26 -5.73 -15.08
CA ALA A 136 -4.91 -5.50 -13.68
C ALA A 136 -5.52 -4.14 -13.30
N ARG A 137 -6.80 -4.15 -12.90
CA ARG A 137 -7.35 -2.98 -12.20
C ARG A 137 -6.79 -3.03 -10.79
N PRO A 138 -6.19 -1.96 -10.24
CA PRO A 138 -5.88 -1.93 -8.82
C PRO A 138 -7.19 -2.14 -8.06
N ARG A 139 -7.28 -3.24 -7.32
CA ARG A 139 -8.38 -3.46 -6.37
C ARG A 139 -8.21 -2.42 -5.27
N MET A 140 -9.34 -1.91 -4.79
CA MET A 140 -9.36 -0.91 -3.72
C MET A 140 -8.71 -1.54 -2.49
N SER A 141 -7.56 -0.99 -2.08
CA SER A 141 -6.88 -1.42 -0.86
C SER A 141 -7.48 -0.66 0.30
N LEU A 142 -8.04 -1.40 1.25
CA LEU A 142 -8.48 -0.87 2.54
C LEU A 142 -7.24 -0.79 3.43
N ALA A 143 -6.46 0.28 3.30
CA ALA A 143 -5.42 0.58 4.27
C ALA A 143 -6.10 1.00 5.59
N ALA A 144 -6.14 0.08 6.55
CA ALA A 144 -6.49 0.43 7.93
C ALA A 144 -5.36 1.32 8.49
N GLN A 145 -5.73 2.44 9.09
CA GLN A 145 -4.79 3.47 9.56
C GLN A 145 -3.99 3.07 10.79
#